data_AF-A0A0L0CG50-F1
#
_entry.id   AF-A0A0L0CG50-F1
#
_cell.length_a   1.000
_cell.length_b   1.000
_cell.length_c   1.000
_cell.angle_alpha   90.00
_cell.angle_beta   90.00
_cell.angle_gamma   90.00
#
_symmetry.space_group_name_H-M   'P 1'
#
loop_
_entity.id
_entity.type
_entity.pdbx_description
1 polymer ?
#
loop_
_entity_poly.entity_id
_entity_poly.type
_entity_poly.pdbx_seq_one_letter_code
_entity_poly.pdbx_strand_id
1 'polypeptide(L)'
;MLKNLQFQEDHPVLGPTSKLPLYKPFDNVEQEHNIVAGVYERPSLKAPYDSHIVRDILAQSKRYQNLKPQAALQILGERRSFEYFKKFAISHLESNVKKQFRIFFKMIVCKENAFKPSDELAHSIFSWNWNDFLTRRRLKNFVWVDVLLRTEEKCLHIYKFQKDLEQLQVFVEKIFDGLFSNMGKEDIDIYQHIEKPIDEAKKVLHTTDYVEDELFENTKDLKQLIHKEYFLSDPKRYSEEKFIKTHLENRILNSHIWDPIEMRFQLNWFRNIVQQNQYRMDSNLEKYQSDIVHYRQLLEMETFINGNCLDYCYSSIEVYKNRINEIQDKFDKEYDAMENKLIYKRLQIDKLREQRQFLSQEIQRFHEEEEVMRLRIEREEKEKELQRVREAEELAAKQMNKKKGQKGKKTPKNTKTNK
;
A
#
# COMPACT_ATOMS: atom_id res chain seq x y z
N MET A 1 76.07 -4.66 16.18
CA MET A 1 75.07 -4.94 15.13
C MET A 1 73.70 -4.95 15.78
N LEU A 2 72.86 -3.97 15.39
CA LEU A 2 71.39 -3.93 15.35
C LEU A 2 70.58 -4.54 16.51
N LYS A 3 69.52 -3.93 17.05
CA LYS A 3 68.92 -2.58 17.05
C LYS A 3 67.69 -2.69 17.98
N ASN A 4 67.30 -1.55 18.55
CA ASN A 4 66.06 -1.32 19.30
C ASN A 4 64.81 -1.86 18.60
N LEU A 5 63.91 -2.49 19.35
CA LEU A 5 62.51 -2.65 18.98
C LEU A 5 61.65 -2.09 20.12
N GLN A 6 61.32 -0.81 19.98
CA GLN A 6 60.15 -0.20 20.61
C GLN A 6 58.92 -0.76 19.90
N PHE A 7 57.98 -1.32 20.67
CA PHE A 7 56.63 -1.57 20.19
C PHE A 7 55.90 -0.21 20.12
N GLN A 8 55.60 0.24 18.90
CA GLN A 8 54.60 1.27 18.62
C GLN A 8 53.24 0.57 18.54
N GLU A 9 52.32 0.93 19.43
CA GLU A 9 50.90 0.65 19.27
C GLU A 9 50.29 1.78 18.44
N ASP A 10 49.89 1.46 17.21
CA ASP A 10 49.16 2.35 16.31
C ASP A 10 47.69 2.42 16.75
N HIS A 11 47.30 3.54 17.36
CA HIS A 11 45.90 3.99 17.42
C HIS A 11 45.70 5.14 16.42
N PRO A 12 44.70 5.08 15.51
CA PRO A 12 44.43 6.16 14.59
C PRO A 12 43.77 7.35 15.31
N VAL A 13 44.54 8.44 15.43
CA VAL A 13 44.06 9.76 15.82
C VAL A 13 43.38 10.41 14.61
N LEU A 14 42.04 10.45 14.62
CA LEU A 14 41.27 11.32 13.72
C LEU A 14 41.19 12.71 14.37
N GLY A 15 41.98 13.65 13.84
CA GLY A 15 41.97 15.05 14.24
C GLY A 15 40.70 15.79 13.77
N PRO A 16 40.34 16.91 14.43
CA PRO A 16 39.16 17.69 14.07
C PRO A 16 39.53 18.73 13.00
N THR A 17 38.94 18.62 11.81
CA THR A 17 38.96 19.69 10.80
C THR A 17 37.53 20.01 10.36
N SER A 18 37.01 21.15 10.82
CA SER A 18 36.47 22.20 9.95
C SER A 18 35.81 23.29 10.80
N LYS A 19 36.52 24.41 10.95
CA LYS A 19 35.94 25.70 11.35
C LYS A 19 35.36 26.36 10.10
N LEU A 20 34.09 26.73 10.13
CA LEU A 20 33.48 27.74 9.25
C LEU A 20 32.55 28.64 10.09
N PRO A 21 32.31 29.89 9.67
CA PRO A 21 32.52 31.05 10.53
C PRO A 21 31.26 31.57 11.24
N LEU A 22 31.51 32.21 12.38
CA LEU A 22 30.60 33.02 13.17
C LEU A 22 29.97 34.15 12.33
N TYR A 23 28.64 34.17 12.33
CA TYR A 23 27.84 35.33 11.93
C TYR A 23 27.57 36.18 13.19
N LYS A 24 28.03 37.44 13.20
CA LYS A 24 27.69 38.42 14.25
C LYS A 24 26.35 39.09 13.91
N PRO A 25 25.42 39.27 14.85
CA PRO A 25 24.42 40.32 14.75
C PRO A 25 24.95 41.62 15.36
N PHE A 26 24.55 42.71 14.70
CA PHE A 26 24.78 44.11 15.04
C PHE A 26 24.04 44.54 16.31
N ASP A 27 24.63 45.54 16.98
CA ASP A 27 24.07 46.37 18.04
C ASP A 27 22.74 47.03 17.64
N ASN A 28 21.83 47.17 18.61
CA ASN A 28 20.91 48.30 18.75
C ASN A 28 20.39 48.34 20.21
N VAL A 29 20.97 49.21 21.03
CA VAL A 29 20.40 50.51 21.45
C VAL A 29 19.15 50.33 22.32
N GLU A 30 19.40 50.35 23.62
CA GLU A 30 18.43 50.60 24.68
C GLU A 30 17.80 51.98 24.47
N GLN A 31 16.47 52.04 24.44
CA GLN A 31 15.73 53.24 24.80
C GLN A 31 14.61 52.87 25.76
N GLU A 32 14.86 53.20 27.02
CA GLU A 32 13.88 53.24 28.10
C GLU A 32 12.78 54.25 27.76
N HIS A 33 11.51 53.85 27.87
CA HIS A 33 10.45 54.82 28.17
C HIS A 33 9.43 54.28 29.17
N ASN A 34 9.30 55.09 30.21
CA ASN A 34 8.46 54.99 31.39
C ASN A 34 6.98 54.70 31.11
N ILE A 35 6.44 53.81 31.94
CA ILE A 35 5.02 53.52 32.09
C ILE A 35 4.37 54.66 32.89
N VAL A 36 3.31 55.25 32.36
CA VAL A 36 2.32 56.00 33.16
C VAL A 36 1.03 55.20 33.17
N ALA A 37 0.62 54.80 34.38
CA ALA A 37 -0.60 54.08 34.67
C ALA A 37 -1.83 54.94 34.36
N GLY A 38 -2.72 54.41 33.53
CA GLY A 38 -4.06 54.92 33.29
C GLY A 38 -5.07 53.78 33.36
N VAL A 39 -5.87 53.77 34.42
CA VAL A 39 -7.05 52.91 34.55
C VAL A 39 -8.03 53.27 33.44
N TYR A 40 -8.28 52.35 32.52
CA TYR A 40 -9.41 52.44 31.59
C TYR A 40 -10.23 51.16 31.64
N GLU A 41 -11.51 51.35 31.94
CA GLU A 41 -12.59 50.38 31.88
C GLU A 41 -12.53 49.58 30.58
N ARG A 42 -12.74 48.26 30.65
CA ARG A 42 -12.76 47.37 29.49
C ARG A 42 -13.83 47.83 28.50
N PRO A 43 -13.48 48.31 27.28
CA PRO A 43 -14.47 48.42 26.23
C PRO A 43 -14.79 47.00 25.78
N SER A 44 -16.08 46.67 25.68
CA SER A 44 -16.53 45.50 24.92
C SER A 44 -15.80 45.50 23.57
N LEU A 45 -15.06 44.43 23.25
CA LEU A 45 -14.39 44.27 21.94
C LEU A 45 -15.46 44.18 20.83
N LYS A 46 -15.94 45.35 20.39
CA LYS A 46 -16.59 45.49 19.10
C LYS A 46 -15.48 45.47 18.06
N ALA A 47 -15.62 44.60 17.06
CA ALA A 47 -14.64 44.49 16.00
C ALA A 47 -14.43 45.88 15.34
N PRO A 48 -13.19 46.28 15.03
CA PRO A 48 -12.85 47.61 14.49
C PRO A 48 -13.44 47.89 13.09
N TYR A 49 -14.26 46.97 12.56
CA TYR A 49 -15.00 47.08 11.31
C TYR A 49 -16.44 47.57 11.52
N ASP A 50 -16.82 47.93 12.76
CA ASP A 50 -18.14 48.45 13.05
C ASP A 50 -18.33 49.79 12.32
N SER A 51 -19.32 49.83 11.42
CA SER A 51 -19.49 50.94 10.44
C SER A 51 -19.60 52.33 11.08
N HIS A 52 -19.95 52.36 12.37
CA HIS A 52 -20.09 53.55 13.20
C HIS A 52 -18.73 54.19 13.55
N ILE A 53 -17.71 53.38 13.89
CA ILE A 53 -16.38 53.89 14.27
C ILE A 53 -15.67 54.50 13.05
N VAL A 54 -15.84 53.86 11.88
CA VAL A 54 -15.29 54.36 10.61
C VAL A 54 -15.97 55.67 10.20
N ARG A 55 -17.28 55.83 10.45
CA ARG A 55 -17.97 57.10 10.22
C ARG A 55 -17.47 58.21 11.14
N ASP A 56 -17.22 57.90 12.41
CA ASP A 56 -16.75 58.91 13.38
C ASP A 56 -15.35 59.42 13.03
N ILE A 57 -14.44 58.54 12.57
CA ILE A 57 -13.09 58.93 12.12
C ILE A 57 -13.15 59.72 10.79
N LEU A 58 -14.01 59.33 9.86
CA LEU A 58 -14.21 60.06 8.59
C LEU A 58 -14.90 61.42 8.80
N ALA A 59 -15.76 61.56 9.81
CA ALA A 59 -16.42 62.81 10.16
C ALA A 59 -15.43 63.85 10.73
N GLN A 60 -14.40 63.39 11.45
CA GLN A 60 -13.38 64.26 12.05
C GLN A 60 -12.41 64.89 11.03
N SER A 61 -12.23 64.28 9.85
CA SER A 61 -11.33 64.78 8.81
C SER A 61 -12.08 65.34 7.60
N LYS A 62 -12.11 66.67 7.46
CA LYS A 62 -12.72 67.38 6.30
C LYS A 62 -12.17 66.92 4.94
N ARG A 63 -10.98 66.32 4.91
CA ARG A 63 -10.32 65.87 3.67
C ARG A 63 -10.89 64.58 3.09
N TYR A 64 -11.62 63.79 3.89
CA TYR A 64 -12.06 62.44 3.49
C TYR A 64 -13.59 62.23 3.56
N GLN A 65 -14.36 63.30 3.78
CA GLN A 65 -15.83 63.25 3.92
C GLN A 65 -16.55 62.65 2.70
N ASN A 66 -15.95 62.76 1.50
CA ASN A 66 -16.52 62.25 0.25
C ASN A 66 -15.87 60.95 -0.23
N LEU A 67 -14.96 60.36 0.55
CA LEU A 67 -14.36 59.08 0.17
C LEU A 67 -15.31 57.93 0.51
N LYS A 68 -15.54 57.04 -0.46
CA LYS A 68 -16.23 55.79 -0.20
C LYS A 68 -15.46 55.02 0.91
N PRO A 69 -16.14 54.40 1.88
CA PRO A 69 -15.48 53.69 2.99
C PRO A 69 -14.43 52.68 2.50
N GLN A 70 -14.68 52.03 1.37
CA GLN A 70 -13.73 51.11 0.71
C GLN A 70 -12.44 51.78 0.24
N ALA A 71 -12.50 53.02 -0.26
CA ALA A 71 -11.33 53.77 -0.70
C ALA A 71 -10.54 54.32 0.50
N ALA A 72 -11.23 54.72 1.58
CA ALA A 72 -10.58 55.14 2.82
C ALA A 72 -9.79 53.99 3.46
N LEU A 73 -10.37 52.77 3.47
CA LEU A 73 -9.70 51.54 3.92
C LEU A 73 -8.47 51.16 3.07
N GLN A 74 -8.47 51.50 1.77
CA GLN A 74 -7.31 51.28 0.89
C GLN A 74 -6.19 52.29 1.13
N ILE A 75 -6.51 53.56 1.39
CA ILE A 75 -5.53 54.64 1.59
C ILE A 75 -4.87 54.56 2.96
N LEU A 76 -5.59 54.11 3.99
CA LEU A 76 -5.05 54.01 5.36
C LEU A 76 -3.94 52.97 5.51
N GLY A 77 -3.61 52.17 4.49
CA GLY A 77 -2.39 51.34 4.48
C GLY A 77 -2.27 50.36 5.66
N GLU A 78 -3.35 50.14 6.41
CA GLU A 78 -3.38 49.17 7.49
C GLU A 78 -3.44 47.80 6.83
N ARG A 79 -2.27 47.15 6.72
CA ARG A 79 -2.18 45.70 6.51
C ARG A 79 -3.27 45.08 7.38
N ARG A 80 -4.26 44.41 6.75
CA ARG A 80 -5.26 43.63 7.47
C ARG A 80 -4.51 42.83 8.53
N SER A 81 -4.70 43.14 9.81
CA SER A 81 -4.02 42.43 10.87
C SER A 81 -4.61 41.03 10.88
N PHE A 82 -3.94 40.10 10.19
CA PHE A 82 -4.31 38.69 10.18
C PHE A 82 -4.04 38.03 11.55
N GLU A 83 -3.89 38.80 12.63
CA GLU A 83 -3.65 38.29 13.98
C GLU A 83 -4.73 37.31 14.41
N TYR A 84 -6.00 37.58 14.09
CA TYR A 84 -7.09 36.63 14.36
C TYR A 84 -6.91 35.32 13.59
N PHE A 85 -6.57 35.40 12.30
CA PHE A 85 -6.29 34.21 11.48
C PHE A 85 -5.05 33.45 11.95
N LYS A 86 -4.00 34.16 12.40
CA LYS A 86 -2.79 33.57 12.99
C LYS A 86 -3.10 32.86 14.30
N LYS A 87 -3.85 33.51 15.21
CA LYS A 87 -4.32 32.91 16.47
C LYS A 87 -5.15 31.65 16.22
N PHE A 88 -6.09 31.72 15.26
CA PHE A 88 -6.91 30.58 14.89
C PHE A 88 -6.09 29.44 14.28
N ALA A 89 -5.15 29.74 13.37
CA ALA A 89 -4.27 28.75 12.77
C ALA A 89 -3.35 28.08 13.81
N ILE A 90 -2.79 28.86 14.73
CA ILE A 90 -1.93 28.35 15.81
C ILE A 90 -2.73 27.49 16.79
N SER A 91 -3.93 27.92 17.19
CA SER A 91 -4.82 27.12 18.05
C SER A 91 -5.28 25.82 17.37
N HIS A 92 -5.56 25.87 16.06
CA HIS A 92 -5.88 24.66 15.30
C HIS A 92 -4.69 23.69 15.22
N LEU A 93 -3.47 24.23 15.03
CA LEU A 93 -2.24 23.46 15.01
C LEU A 93 -1.95 22.82 16.37
N GLU A 94 -2.06 23.58 17.46
CA GLU A 94 -1.94 23.08 18.84
C GLU A 94 -2.92 21.93 19.09
N SER A 95 -4.20 22.11 18.75
CA SER A 95 -5.22 21.07 18.91
C SER A 95 -4.89 19.80 18.12
N ASN A 96 -4.40 19.93 16.88
CA ASN A 96 -4.03 18.78 16.06
C ASN A 96 -2.81 18.05 16.62
N VAL A 97 -1.79 18.78 17.06
CA VAL A 97 -0.60 18.21 17.69
C VAL A 97 -0.98 17.49 18.99
N LYS A 98 -1.78 18.10 19.87
CA LYS A 98 -2.29 17.46 21.10
C LYS A 98 -3.09 16.20 20.80
N LYS A 99 -3.92 16.20 19.75
CA LYS A 99 -4.66 15.00 19.32
C LYS A 99 -3.72 13.88 18.87
N GLN A 100 -2.68 14.20 18.09
CA GLN A 100 -1.69 13.21 17.66
C GLN A 100 -0.94 12.61 18.85
N PHE A 101 -0.45 13.42 19.79
CA PHE A 101 0.19 12.94 21.01
C PHE A 101 -0.73 12.01 21.83
N ARG A 102 -2.01 12.37 22.00
CA ARG A 102 -2.99 11.52 22.69
C ARG A 102 -3.20 10.18 21.98
N ILE A 103 -3.18 10.16 20.66
CA ILE A 103 -3.31 8.92 19.88
C ILE A 103 -2.09 8.03 20.09
N PHE A 104 -0.88 8.59 19.96
CA PHE A 104 0.36 7.86 20.22
C PHE A 104 0.39 7.30 21.65
N PHE A 105 0.06 8.11 22.65
CA PHE A 105 0.04 7.70 24.05
C PHE A 105 -0.93 6.53 24.31
N LYS A 106 -2.10 6.51 23.65
CA LYS A 106 -3.08 5.42 23.79
C LYS A 106 -2.69 4.13 23.06
N MET A 107 -1.91 4.21 21.99
CA MET A 107 -1.45 3.04 21.24
C MET A 107 -0.33 2.29 21.97
N ILE A 108 0.45 3.02 22.77
CA ILE A 108 1.62 2.51 23.47
C ILE A 108 1.18 2.04 24.85
N VAL A 109 0.85 0.76 25.00
CA VAL A 109 0.51 0.15 26.30
C VAL A 109 1.22 -1.19 26.40
N CYS A 110 2.00 -1.41 27.48
CA CYS A 110 2.49 -2.75 27.78
C CYS A 110 1.31 -3.59 28.27
N LYS A 111 0.97 -4.65 27.52
CA LYS A 111 -0.22 -5.49 27.76
C LYS A 111 0.04 -6.66 28.72
N GLU A 112 1.30 -6.94 29.02
CA GLU A 112 1.67 -7.95 30.02
C GLU A 112 1.30 -7.42 31.42
N ASN A 113 1.09 -8.31 32.39
CA ASN A 113 0.90 -7.99 33.81
C ASN A 113 2.14 -7.34 34.46
N ALA A 114 2.90 -6.59 33.66
CA ALA A 114 4.11 -5.90 34.01
C ALA A 114 3.77 -4.80 34.99
N PHE A 115 4.44 -4.86 36.13
CA PHE A 115 4.48 -3.82 37.13
C PHE A 115 4.59 -2.45 36.44
N LYS A 116 3.54 -1.63 36.55
CA LYS A 116 3.64 -0.23 36.18
C LYS A 116 4.42 0.44 37.29
N PRO A 117 5.63 0.95 37.03
CA PRO A 117 6.39 1.61 38.08
C PRO A 117 5.53 2.78 38.59
N SER A 118 5.12 2.71 39.85
CA SER A 118 4.41 3.80 40.51
C SER A 118 5.31 5.04 40.50
N ASP A 119 4.74 6.25 40.50
CA ASP A 119 5.52 7.49 40.49
C ASP A 119 6.54 7.56 41.64
N GLU A 120 6.26 6.88 42.75
CA GLU A 120 7.17 6.71 43.89
C GLU A 120 8.37 5.79 43.61
N LEU A 121 8.20 4.68 42.88
CA LEU A 121 9.32 3.79 42.51
C LEU A 121 10.07 4.30 41.28
N ALA A 122 9.38 4.99 40.37
CA ALA A 122 9.95 5.42 39.11
C ALA A 122 10.97 6.55 39.27
N HIS A 123 10.97 7.30 40.39
CA HIS A 123 11.87 8.45 40.67
C HIS A 123 12.25 9.29 39.44
N SER A 124 11.29 9.49 38.54
CA SER A 124 11.51 10.12 37.25
C SER A 124 12.72 9.60 36.48
N ILE A 125 13.06 8.30 36.48
CA ILE A 125 14.26 7.70 35.82
C ILE A 125 14.50 8.23 34.40
N PHE A 126 13.42 8.40 33.65
CA PHE A 126 13.44 8.79 32.24
C PHE A 126 13.17 10.28 32.00
N SER A 127 13.11 11.13 33.03
CA SER A 127 12.87 12.56 32.81
C SER A 127 14.09 13.29 32.25
N TRP A 128 13.80 14.31 31.45
CA TRP A 128 14.79 15.19 30.80
C TRP A 128 15.14 16.42 31.66
N ASN A 129 14.67 16.48 32.90
CA ASN A 129 14.96 17.56 33.81
C ASN A 129 16.30 17.31 34.52
N TRP A 130 17.17 18.33 34.51
CA TRP A 130 18.46 18.27 35.19
C TRP A 130 18.31 18.13 36.71
N ASN A 131 17.32 18.79 37.31
CA ASN A 131 17.07 18.68 38.75
C ASN A 131 16.66 17.26 39.14
N ASP A 132 15.83 16.62 38.32
CA ASP A 132 15.46 15.22 38.54
C ASP A 132 16.73 14.37 38.50
N PHE A 133 17.57 14.49 37.47
CA PHE A 133 18.86 13.78 37.40
C PHE A 133 19.72 13.94 38.66
N LEU A 134 19.84 15.14 39.21
CA LEU A 134 20.58 15.38 40.46
C LEU A 134 19.91 14.71 41.67
N THR A 135 18.58 14.72 41.75
CA THR A 135 17.87 14.00 42.81
C THR A 135 18.06 12.48 42.69
N ARG A 136 18.07 11.95 41.46
CA ARG A 136 18.36 10.54 41.16
C ARG A 136 19.71 10.13 41.72
N ARG A 137 20.74 10.95 41.49
CA ARG A 137 22.10 10.66 41.98
C ARG A 137 22.21 10.61 43.51
N ARG A 138 21.32 11.28 44.25
CA ARG A 138 21.31 11.28 45.73
C ARG A 138 20.59 10.05 46.32
N LEU A 139 19.92 9.25 45.49
CA LEU A 139 19.25 8.04 45.94
C LEU A 139 20.26 6.91 46.18
N LYS A 140 19.95 6.02 47.13
CA LYS A 140 20.78 4.86 47.43
C LYS A 140 20.83 3.93 46.19
N ASN A 141 21.98 3.30 45.95
CA ASN A 141 22.28 2.50 44.75
C ASN A 141 21.22 1.43 44.37
N PHE A 142 20.42 0.97 45.32
CA PHE A 142 19.43 -0.11 45.11
C PHE A 142 18.10 0.34 44.50
N VAL A 143 17.81 1.65 44.50
CA VAL A 143 16.51 2.17 44.06
C VAL A 143 16.30 2.01 42.55
N TRP A 144 17.35 2.20 41.75
CA TRP A 144 17.34 2.00 40.29
C TRP A 144 17.22 0.52 39.92
N VAL A 145 17.86 -0.33 40.74
CA VAL A 145 17.91 -1.78 40.56
C VAL A 145 16.53 -2.40 40.76
N ASP A 146 15.75 -1.89 41.71
CA ASP A 146 14.37 -2.34 41.91
C ASP A 146 13.47 -2.11 40.69
N VAL A 147 13.64 -1.00 39.96
CA VAL A 147 12.86 -0.74 38.74
C VAL A 147 13.31 -1.63 37.58
N LEU A 148 14.63 -1.83 37.44
CA LEU A 148 15.20 -2.67 36.38
C LEU A 148 14.95 -4.17 36.58
N LEU A 149 14.92 -4.65 37.83
CA LEU A 149 14.68 -6.07 38.14
C LEU A 149 13.19 -6.45 38.11
N ARG A 150 12.29 -5.48 38.37
CA ARG A 150 10.84 -5.73 38.43
C ARG A 150 10.13 -5.50 37.10
N THR A 151 10.81 -4.93 36.10
CA THR A 151 10.24 -4.59 34.79
C THR A 151 10.95 -5.35 33.69
N GLU A 152 10.20 -6.01 32.81
CA GLU A 152 10.78 -6.63 31.63
C GLU A 152 11.38 -5.59 30.67
N GLU A 153 12.48 -5.93 30.01
CA GLU A 153 13.24 -5.05 29.11
C GLU A 153 12.34 -4.41 28.03
N LYS A 154 11.43 -5.21 27.43
CA LYS A 154 10.49 -4.73 26.41
C LYS A 154 9.53 -3.68 26.97
N CYS A 155 8.99 -3.89 28.17
CA CYS A 155 8.15 -2.90 28.82
C CYS A 155 8.94 -1.66 29.24
N LEU A 156 10.21 -1.80 29.63
CA LEU A 156 11.07 -0.67 30.01
C LEU A 156 11.27 0.31 28.84
N HIS A 157 11.50 -0.20 27.63
CA HIS A 157 11.58 0.62 26.42
C HIS A 157 10.26 1.35 26.13
N ILE A 158 9.14 0.66 26.32
CA ILE A 158 7.79 1.24 26.15
C ILE A 158 7.55 2.35 27.18
N TYR A 159 7.93 2.15 28.45
CA TYR A 159 7.81 3.16 29.50
C TYR A 159 8.71 4.37 29.27
N LYS A 160 9.95 4.16 28.83
CA LYS A 160 10.85 5.24 28.42
C LYS A 160 10.21 6.08 27.32
N PHE A 161 9.69 5.41 26.28
CA PHE A 161 9.07 6.10 25.15
C PHE A 161 7.79 6.86 25.55
N GLN A 162 6.97 6.32 26.45
CA GLN A 162 5.82 7.04 27.02
C GLN A 162 6.28 8.31 27.75
N LYS A 163 7.32 8.22 28.58
CA LYS A 163 7.87 9.38 29.30
C LYS A 163 8.50 10.41 28.36
N ASP A 164 9.20 9.98 27.32
CA ASP A 164 9.74 10.87 26.30
C ASP A 164 8.60 11.64 25.58
N LEU A 165 7.48 10.98 25.26
CA LEU A 165 6.31 11.63 24.68
C LEU A 165 5.61 12.61 25.64
N GLU A 166 5.50 12.28 26.93
CA GLU A 166 4.99 13.20 27.95
C GLU A 166 5.84 14.46 28.05
N GLN A 167 7.18 14.32 28.07
CA GLN A 167 8.10 15.45 28.14
C GLN A 167 8.04 16.29 26.85
N LEU A 168 7.96 15.67 25.68
CA LEU A 168 7.76 16.38 24.40
C LEU A 168 6.45 17.16 24.38
N GLN A 169 5.37 16.60 24.91
CA GLN A 169 4.11 17.31 25.03
C GLN A 169 4.24 18.56 25.89
N VAL A 170 4.94 18.48 27.03
CA VAL A 170 5.20 19.64 27.90
C VAL A 170 6.01 20.72 27.18
N PHE A 171 7.03 20.35 26.38
CA PHE A 171 7.77 21.32 25.56
C PHE A 171 6.88 22.00 24.52
N VAL A 172 6.05 21.21 23.84
CA VAL A 172 5.12 21.72 22.84
C VAL A 172 4.10 22.68 23.47
N GLU A 173 3.57 22.35 24.65
CA GLU A 173 2.69 23.23 25.41
C GLU A 173 3.38 24.56 25.76
N LYS A 174 4.60 24.52 26.29
CA LYS A 174 5.39 25.72 26.60
C LYS A 174 5.68 26.59 25.37
N ILE A 175 5.93 25.97 24.21
CA ILE A 175 6.12 26.70 22.95
C ILE A 175 4.83 27.40 22.53
N PHE A 176 3.68 26.72 22.61
CA PHE A 176 2.39 27.34 22.30
C PHE A 176 2.04 28.44 23.29
N ASP A 177 2.26 28.24 24.58
CA ASP A 177 2.03 29.24 25.62
C ASP A 177 2.88 30.50 25.37
N GLY A 178 4.16 30.34 25.02
CA GLY A 178 5.01 31.48 24.63
C GLY A 178 4.55 32.16 23.34
N LEU A 179 4.06 31.42 22.35
CA LEU A 179 3.48 31.99 21.13
C LEU A 179 2.18 32.75 21.40
N PHE A 180 1.31 32.24 22.28
CA PHE A 180 0.08 32.91 22.68
C PHE A 180 0.35 34.14 23.53
N SER A 181 1.41 34.13 24.34
CA SER A 181 1.85 35.27 25.16
C SER A 181 2.38 36.41 24.29
N ASN A 182 3.21 36.09 23.30
CA ASN A 182 3.66 37.05 22.27
C ASN A 182 2.51 37.62 21.43
N MET A 183 1.38 36.92 21.33
CA MET A 183 0.16 37.38 20.65
C MET A 183 -0.89 37.97 21.62
N GLY A 184 -0.65 37.87 22.94
CA GLY A 184 -1.47 38.37 24.02
C GLY A 184 -0.86 39.65 24.62
N LYS A 185 -1.41 40.12 25.73
CA LYS A 185 -0.83 41.21 26.54
C LYS A 185 -0.22 40.66 27.84
N GLU A 186 0.07 39.37 27.88
CA GLU A 186 0.63 38.69 29.04
C GLU A 186 2.14 38.56 28.82
N ASP A 187 2.91 39.27 29.64
CA ASP A 187 4.37 39.22 29.60
C ASP A 187 4.85 37.94 30.27
N ILE A 188 4.92 36.85 29.49
CA ILE A 188 5.64 35.65 29.92
C ILE A 188 7.12 35.81 29.59
N ASP A 189 7.97 35.63 30.60
CA ASP A 189 9.42 35.58 30.41
C ASP A 189 9.80 34.34 29.58
N ILE A 190 10.05 34.59 28.29
CA ILE A 190 10.39 33.57 27.28
C ILE A 190 11.61 32.76 27.70
N TYR A 191 12.58 33.39 28.37
CA TYR A 191 13.81 32.74 28.80
C TYR A 191 13.52 31.66 29.86
N GLN A 192 12.74 32.01 30.88
CA GLN A 192 12.39 31.07 31.94
C GLN A 192 11.42 29.99 31.47
N HIS A 193 10.50 30.34 30.56
CA HIS A 193 9.43 29.45 30.15
C HIS A 193 9.83 28.44 29.08
N ILE A 194 10.67 28.83 28.11
CA ILE A 194 11.06 28.00 26.96
C ILE A 194 12.55 27.65 26.97
N GLU A 195 13.43 28.65 27.10
CA GLU A 195 14.87 28.46 26.89
C GLU A 195 15.52 27.66 28.01
N LYS A 196 15.21 27.99 29.26
CA LYS A 196 15.74 27.28 30.43
C LYS A 196 15.41 25.77 30.43
N PRO A 197 14.16 25.32 30.19
CA PRO A 197 13.85 23.90 30.05
C PRO A 197 14.62 23.19 28.92
N ILE A 198 14.84 23.89 27.80
CA ILE A 198 15.61 23.33 26.67
C ILE A 198 17.07 23.17 27.07
N ASP A 199 17.66 24.15 27.74
CA ASP A 199 19.04 24.07 28.19
C ASP A 199 19.24 23.04 29.32
N GLU A 200 18.26 22.87 30.20
CA GLU A 200 18.24 21.77 31.18
C GLU A 200 18.22 20.40 30.48
N ALA A 201 17.40 20.23 29.44
CA ALA A 201 17.37 18.99 28.66
C ALA A 201 18.68 18.74 27.89
N LYS A 202 19.30 19.78 27.33
CA LYS A 202 20.65 19.67 26.72
C LYS A 202 21.70 19.23 27.73
N LYS A 203 21.66 19.75 28.96
CA LYS A 203 22.58 19.31 30.03
C LYS A 203 22.42 17.83 30.36
N VAL A 204 21.19 17.32 30.33
CA VAL A 204 20.92 15.88 30.54
C VAL A 204 21.55 15.02 29.43
N LEU A 205 21.64 15.53 28.20
CA LEU A 205 22.30 14.83 27.08
C LEU A 205 23.80 14.62 27.34
N HIS A 206 24.46 15.58 27.99
CA HIS A 206 25.88 15.56 28.34
C HIS A 206 26.16 14.97 29.73
N THR A 207 25.25 14.13 30.24
CA THR A 207 25.40 13.52 31.57
C THR A 207 26.61 12.60 31.68
N THR A 208 26.95 11.88 30.63
CA THR A 208 28.15 11.01 30.58
C THR A 208 29.41 11.82 30.79
N ASP A 209 29.56 12.90 30.03
CA ASP A 209 30.73 13.76 30.05
C ASP A 209 30.88 14.41 31.43
N TYR A 210 29.77 14.89 32.02
CA TYR A 210 29.77 15.48 33.36
C TYR A 210 30.16 14.48 34.45
N VAL A 211 29.68 13.23 34.37
CA VAL A 211 30.02 12.17 35.34
C VAL A 211 31.49 11.75 35.19
N GLU A 212 32.01 11.71 33.97
CA GLU A 212 33.43 11.40 33.70
C GLU A 212 34.35 12.50 34.21
N ASP A 213 34.04 13.77 33.93
CA ASP A 213 34.80 14.93 34.41
C ASP A 213 34.81 14.99 35.95
N GLU A 214 33.66 14.73 36.57
CA GLU A 214 33.55 14.71 38.02
C GLU A 214 34.27 13.51 38.64
N LEU A 215 34.25 12.34 38.00
CA LEU A 215 35.04 11.19 38.43
C LEU A 215 36.53 11.49 38.30
N PHE A 216 36.95 12.18 37.24
CA PHE A 216 38.33 12.59 37.04
C PHE A 216 38.80 13.55 38.15
N GLU A 217 38.04 14.60 38.47
CA GLU A 217 38.39 15.51 39.56
C GLU A 217 38.35 14.82 40.93
N ASN A 218 37.32 14.00 41.22
CA ASN A 218 37.26 13.26 42.49
C ASN A 218 38.42 12.26 42.64
N THR A 219 38.82 11.57 41.58
CA THR A 219 39.96 10.63 41.63
C THR A 219 41.28 11.36 41.80
N LYS A 220 41.43 12.54 41.20
CA LYS A 220 42.59 13.42 41.38
C LYS A 220 42.67 13.96 42.81
N ASP A 221 41.55 14.41 43.37
CA ASP A 221 41.47 14.87 44.76
C ASP A 221 41.75 13.73 45.75
N LEU A 222 41.19 12.54 45.50
CA LEU A 222 41.45 11.36 46.31
C LEU A 222 42.92 10.92 46.22
N LYS A 223 43.54 10.97 45.05
CA LYS A 223 44.99 10.75 44.88
C LYS A 223 45.81 11.78 45.65
N GLN A 224 45.42 13.05 45.64
CA GLN A 224 46.10 14.10 46.41
C GLN A 224 45.95 13.90 47.92
N LEU A 225 44.78 13.49 48.40
CA LEU A 225 44.54 13.19 49.80
C LEU A 225 45.33 11.97 50.25
N ILE A 226 45.31 10.89 49.46
CA ILE A 226 46.12 9.69 49.69
C ILE A 226 47.61 10.05 49.73
N HIS A 227 48.09 10.83 48.75
CA HIS A 227 49.48 11.29 48.71
C HIS A 227 49.80 12.13 49.95
N LYS A 228 48.92 13.04 50.35
CA LYS A 228 49.11 13.84 51.57
C LYS A 228 49.14 12.99 52.83
N GLU A 229 48.30 11.96 52.93
CA GLU A 229 48.28 11.00 54.03
C GLU A 229 49.57 10.18 54.08
N TYR A 230 50.00 9.62 52.95
CA TYR A 230 51.27 8.88 52.83
C TYR A 230 52.48 9.74 53.22
N PHE A 231 52.54 11.00 52.79
CA PHE A 231 53.64 11.92 53.11
C PHE A 231 53.62 12.43 54.56
N LEU A 232 52.46 12.49 55.20
CA LEU A 232 52.34 12.86 56.62
C LEU A 232 52.64 11.66 57.54
N SER A 233 52.57 10.44 57.02
CA SER A 233 52.74 9.21 57.81
C SER A 233 54.18 8.67 57.96
N ASP A 234 55.24 9.40 57.59
CA ASP A 234 56.60 8.82 57.66
C ASP A 234 57.69 9.69 58.34
N PRO A 235 58.20 9.28 59.52
CA PRO A 235 59.53 9.64 59.99
C PRO A 235 60.54 8.50 59.71
N LYS A 236 61.34 8.70 58.66
CA LYS A 236 62.77 8.34 58.52
C LYS A 236 63.18 6.84 58.61
N ARG A 237 63.59 6.32 57.45
CA ARG A 237 64.83 5.55 57.18
C ARG A 237 65.07 4.17 57.83
N TYR A 238 64.12 3.60 58.57
CA TYR A 238 64.12 2.16 58.92
C TYR A 238 63.05 1.35 58.16
N SER A 239 62.24 2.00 57.31
CA SER A 239 61.05 1.43 56.67
C SER A 239 61.27 0.89 55.26
N GLU A 240 62.20 1.41 54.45
CA GLU A 240 62.33 1.01 53.03
C GLU A 240 62.67 -0.47 52.84
N GLU A 241 63.60 -1.03 53.62
CA GLU A 241 64.01 -2.42 53.50
C GLU A 241 62.92 -3.39 53.99
N LYS A 242 62.21 -3.01 55.07
CA LYS A 242 61.05 -3.75 55.57
C LYS A 242 59.85 -3.61 54.65
N PHE A 243 59.65 -2.45 54.03
CA PHE A 243 58.60 -2.20 53.04
C PHE A 243 58.86 -3.02 51.77
N ILE A 244 60.08 -2.99 51.22
CA ILE A 244 60.45 -3.81 50.06
C ILE A 244 60.29 -5.30 50.38
N LYS A 245 60.75 -5.76 51.55
CA LYS A 245 60.57 -7.14 51.98
C LYS A 245 59.09 -7.52 52.13
N THR A 246 58.30 -6.71 52.83
CA THR A 246 56.86 -6.95 53.01
C THR A 246 56.11 -6.88 51.67
N HIS A 247 56.51 -6.00 50.77
CA HIS A 247 55.93 -5.86 49.44
C HIS A 247 56.29 -7.05 48.55
N LEU A 248 57.52 -7.56 48.61
CA LEU A 248 57.93 -8.77 47.89
C LEU A 248 57.26 -10.01 48.46
N GLU A 249 57.20 -10.15 49.78
CA GLU A 249 56.47 -11.22 50.46
C GLU A 249 54.98 -11.19 50.12
N ASN A 250 54.33 -10.02 50.15
CA ASN A 250 52.96 -9.86 49.71
C ASN A 250 52.79 -10.15 48.22
N ARG A 251 53.73 -9.76 47.36
CA ARG A 251 53.64 -10.05 45.92
C ARG A 251 53.79 -11.54 45.63
N ILE A 252 54.70 -12.23 46.31
CA ILE A 252 54.90 -13.68 46.21
C ILE A 252 53.68 -14.42 46.78
N LEU A 253 53.19 -13.99 47.93
CA LEU A 253 51.99 -14.54 48.56
C LEU A 253 50.77 -14.33 47.67
N ASN A 254 50.64 -13.13 47.08
CA ASN A 254 49.57 -12.83 46.16
C ASN A 254 49.70 -13.63 44.86
N SER A 255 50.90 -13.81 44.31
CA SER A 255 51.06 -14.63 43.10
C SER A 255 50.79 -16.12 43.34
N HIS A 256 51.09 -16.64 44.53
CA HIS A 256 50.84 -18.05 44.84
C HIS A 256 49.41 -18.34 45.29
N ILE A 257 48.71 -17.36 45.86
CA ILE A 257 47.36 -17.56 46.41
C ILE A 257 46.31 -16.91 45.50
N TRP A 258 46.46 -15.64 45.15
CA TRP A 258 45.47 -14.90 44.38
C TRP A 258 45.50 -15.27 42.90
N ASP A 259 46.65 -15.38 42.24
CA ASP A 259 46.68 -15.68 40.80
C ASP A 259 45.99 -17.01 40.45
N PRO A 260 46.17 -18.13 41.21
CA PRO A 260 45.44 -19.36 40.93
C PRO A 260 43.94 -19.26 41.21
N ILE A 261 43.53 -18.43 42.18
CA ILE A 261 42.12 -18.19 42.48
C ILE A 261 41.50 -17.37 41.35
N GLU A 262 42.14 -16.27 40.95
CA GLU A 262 41.71 -15.42 39.84
C GLU A 262 41.64 -16.21 38.54
N MET A 263 42.68 -16.99 38.22
CA MET A 263 42.69 -17.82 37.02
C MET A 263 41.57 -18.86 37.02
N ARG A 264 41.20 -19.44 38.18
CA ARG A 264 40.01 -20.32 38.27
C ARG A 264 38.72 -19.56 37.99
N PHE A 265 38.56 -18.35 38.52
CA PHE A 265 37.39 -17.52 38.26
C PHE A 265 37.30 -17.14 36.78
N GLN A 266 38.40 -16.71 36.18
CA GLN A 266 38.48 -16.39 34.76
C GLN A 266 38.14 -17.62 33.90
N LEU A 267 38.74 -18.78 34.18
CA LEU A 267 38.42 -20.02 33.46
C LEU A 267 36.96 -20.43 33.62
N ASN A 268 36.38 -20.27 34.81
CA ASN A 268 34.97 -20.60 35.04
C ASN A 268 34.04 -19.62 34.31
N TRP A 269 34.39 -18.33 34.29
CA TRP A 269 33.67 -17.31 33.54
C TRP A 269 33.69 -17.60 32.04
N PHE A 270 34.86 -17.92 31.47
CA PHE A 270 34.97 -18.33 30.07
C PHE A 270 34.15 -19.58 29.77
N ARG A 271 34.20 -20.60 30.64
CA ARG A 271 33.37 -21.80 30.49
C ARG A 271 31.88 -21.48 30.49
N ASN A 272 31.43 -20.60 31.39
CA ASN A 272 30.03 -20.19 31.46
C ASN A 272 29.60 -19.44 30.18
N ILE A 273 30.43 -18.54 29.66
CA ILE A 273 30.15 -17.86 28.38
C ILE A 273 30.06 -18.86 27.22
N VAL A 274 30.99 -19.80 27.15
CA VAL A 274 30.97 -20.85 26.13
C VAL A 274 29.69 -21.68 26.24
N GLN A 275 29.29 -22.08 27.46
CA GLN A 275 28.05 -22.82 27.69
C GLN A 275 26.81 -22.00 27.30
N GLN A 276 26.72 -20.73 27.68
CA GLN A 276 25.62 -19.85 27.28
C GLN A 276 25.52 -19.70 25.77
N ASN A 277 26.66 -19.53 25.10
CA ASN A 277 26.71 -19.49 23.64
C ASN A 277 26.28 -20.83 23.03
N GLN A 278 26.69 -21.96 23.60
CA GLN A 278 26.24 -23.27 23.16
C GLN A 278 24.71 -23.42 23.28
N TYR A 279 24.11 -23.07 24.42
CA TYR A 279 22.66 -23.09 24.59
C TYR A 279 21.93 -22.20 23.58
N ARG A 280 22.48 -21.02 23.26
CA ARG A 280 21.93 -20.14 22.22
C ARG A 280 21.99 -20.79 20.84
N MET A 281 23.10 -21.43 20.50
CA MET A 281 23.25 -22.12 19.21
C MET A 281 22.33 -23.33 19.11
N ASP A 282 22.24 -24.14 20.17
CA ASP A 282 21.36 -25.31 20.24
C ASP A 282 19.89 -24.89 20.08
N SER A 283 19.46 -23.83 20.77
CA SER A 283 18.09 -23.28 20.61
C SER A 283 17.82 -22.79 19.19
N ASN A 284 18.80 -22.17 18.52
CA ASN A 284 18.64 -21.77 17.13
C ASN A 284 18.58 -22.99 16.20
N LEU A 285 19.38 -24.02 16.46
CA LEU A 285 19.37 -25.28 15.72
C LEU A 285 18.02 -25.98 15.81
N GLU A 286 17.43 -26.04 17.01
CA GLU A 286 16.09 -26.59 17.22
C GLU A 286 15.01 -25.81 16.44
N LYS A 287 15.10 -24.48 16.42
CA LYS A 287 14.19 -23.64 15.62
C LYS A 287 14.32 -23.96 14.13
N TYR A 288 15.54 -23.99 13.60
CA TYR A 288 15.77 -24.33 12.20
C TYR A 288 15.30 -25.75 11.86
N GLN A 289 15.47 -26.72 12.77
CA GLN A 289 14.96 -28.06 12.57
C GLN A 289 13.42 -28.09 12.54
N SER A 290 12.76 -27.37 13.45
CA SER A 290 11.30 -27.21 13.44
C SER A 290 10.81 -26.58 12.13
N ASP A 291 11.47 -25.52 11.67
CA ASP A 291 11.12 -24.85 10.41
C ASP A 291 11.30 -25.80 9.21
N ILE A 292 12.40 -26.56 9.16
CA ILE A 292 12.63 -27.54 8.09
C ILE A 292 11.53 -28.60 8.08
N VAL A 293 11.12 -29.11 9.25
CA VAL A 293 10.02 -30.09 9.35
C VAL A 293 8.71 -29.48 8.86
N HIS A 294 8.41 -28.24 9.26
CA HIS A 294 7.23 -27.52 8.81
C HIS A 294 7.20 -27.34 7.28
N TYR A 295 8.31 -26.91 6.68
CA TYR A 295 8.40 -26.77 5.23
C TYR A 295 8.30 -28.09 4.48
N ARG A 296 8.84 -29.19 5.04
CA ARG A 296 8.66 -30.53 4.46
C ARG A 296 7.18 -30.94 4.42
N GLN A 297 6.45 -30.73 5.52
CA GLN A 297 5.02 -31.02 5.57
C GLN A 297 4.23 -30.18 4.56
N LEU A 298 4.57 -28.89 4.42
CA LEU A 298 3.95 -28.02 3.40
C LEU A 298 4.20 -28.54 1.99
N LEU A 299 5.42 -28.97 1.69
CA LEU A 299 5.79 -29.47 0.37
C LEU A 299 5.14 -30.82 0.07
N GLU A 300 4.99 -31.70 1.07
CA GLU A 300 4.21 -32.94 0.96
C GLU A 300 2.73 -32.65 0.67
N MET A 301 2.13 -31.67 1.34
CA MET A 301 0.75 -31.25 1.05
C MET A 301 0.61 -30.65 -0.34
N GLU A 302 1.56 -29.81 -0.77
CA GLU A 302 1.53 -29.20 -2.10
C GLU A 302 1.67 -30.25 -3.20
N THR A 303 2.60 -31.19 -3.05
CA THR A 303 2.76 -32.31 -4.00
C THR A 303 1.53 -33.19 -4.06
N PHE A 304 0.87 -33.45 -2.93
CA PHE A 304 -0.41 -34.16 -2.88
C PHE A 304 -1.53 -33.41 -3.60
N ILE A 305 -1.70 -32.11 -3.32
CA ILE A 305 -2.72 -31.29 -3.98
C ILE A 305 -2.46 -31.21 -5.48
N ASN A 306 -1.21 -30.99 -5.89
CA ASN A 306 -0.83 -30.92 -7.29
C ASN A 306 -1.11 -32.25 -8.02
N GLY A 307 -0.79 -33.38 -7.39
CA GLY A 307 -1.15 -34.71 -7.90
C GLY A 307 -2.65 -34.85 -8.14
N ASN A 308 -3.48 -34.50 -7.15
CA ASN A 308 -4.94 -34.54 -7.30
C ASN A 308 -5.47 -33.57 -8.37
N CYS A 309 -4.90 -32.38 -8.49
CA CYS A 309 -5.26 -31.42 -9.52
C CYS A 309 -4.93 -31.95 -10.92
N LEU A 310 -3.76 -32.57 -11.09
CA LEU A 310 -3.38 -33.20 -12.35
C LEU A 310 -4.32 -34.36 -12.69
N ASP A 311 -4.63 -35.23 -11.74
CA ASP A 311 -5.58 -36.34 -11.93
C ASP A 311 -6.97 -35.85 -12.31
N TYR A 312 -7.44 -34.76 -11.67
CA TYR A 312 -8.70 -34.11 -12.04
C TYR A 312 -8.66 -33.53 -13.47
N CYS A 313 -7.56 -32.89 -13.85
CA CYS A 313 -7.38 -32.39 -15.22
C CYS A 313 -7.36 -33.55 -16.24
N TYR A 314 -6.62 -34.62 -15.97
CA TYR A 314 -6.55 -35.78 -16.86
C TYR A 314 -7.90 -36.49 -16.99
N SER A 315 -8.61 -36.70 -15.88
CA SER A 315 -9.95 -37.29 -15.92
C SER A 315 -10.95 -36.41 -16.66
N SER A 316 -10.88 -35.08 -16.48
CA SER A 316 -11.71 -34.13 -17.22
C SER A 316 -11.41 -34.18 -18.73
N ILE A 317 -10.13 -34.20 -19.11
CA ILE A 317 -9.71 -34.34 -20.52
C ILE A 317 -10.28 -35.63 -21.11
N GLU A 318 -10.24 -36.74 -20.37
CA GLU A 318 -10.74 -38.02 -20.84
C GLU A 318 -12.26 -38.00 -21.04
N VAL A 319 -13.01 -37.37 -20.13
CA VAL A 319 -14.45 -37.13 -20.30
C VAL A 319 -14.74 -36.31 -21.55
N TYR A 320 -13.98 -35.25 -21.80
CA TYR A 320 -14.15 -34.43 -23.01
C TYR A 320 -13.81 -35.20 -24.29
N LYS A 321 -12.75 -36.01 -24.31
CA LYS A 321 -12.43 -36.88 -25.44
C LYS A 321 -13.56 -37.85 -25.74
N ASN A 322 -14.09 -38.51 -24.72
CA ASN A 322 -15.22 -39.42 -24.88
C ASN A 322 -16.45 -38.70 -25.45
N ARG A 323 -16.74 -37.50 -24.96
CA ARG A 323 -17.84 -36.68 -25.47
C ARG A 323 -17.63 -36.23 -26.92
N ILE A 324 -16.41 -35.89 -27.31
CA ILE A 324 -16.07 -35.57 -28.70
C ILE A 324 -16.31 -36.79 -29.59
N ASN A 325 -15.82 -37.96 -29.18
CA ASN A 325 -16.02 -39.21 -29.91
C ASN A 325 -17.51 -39.56 -30.07
N GLU A 326 -18.32 -39.42 -29.01
CA GLU A 326 -19.76 -39.65 -29.08
C GLU A 326 -20.48 -38.70 -30.04
N ILE A 327 -20.06 -37.43 -30.08
CA ILE A 327 -20.62 -36.44 -30.99
C ILE A 327 -20.21 -36.79 -32.43
N GLN A 328 -18.95 -37.15 -32.65
CA GLN A 328 -18.44 -37.56 -33.95
C GLN A 328 -19.20 -38.79 -34.48
N ASP A 329 -19.38 -39.83 -33.65
CA ASP A 329 -20.15 -41.01 -34.02
C ASP A 329 -21.60 -40.69 -34.40
N LYS A 330 -22.23 -39.71 -33.71
CA LYS A 330 -23.59 -39.26 -34.05
C LYS A 330 -23.61 -38.51 -35.38
N PHE A 331 -22.65 -37.62 -35.59
CA PHE A 331 -22.51 -36.89 -36.85
C PHE A 331 -22.30 -37.84 -38.02
N ASP A 332 -21.41 -38.83 -37.89
CA ASP A 332 -21.13 -39.79 -38.95
C ASP A 332 -22.40 -40.61 -39.29
N LYS A 333 -23.15 -41.07 -38.28
CA LYS A 333 -24.42 -41.77 -38.50
C LYS A 333 -25.47 -40.92 -39.19
N GLU A 334 -25.62 -39.66 -38.79
CA GLU A 334 -26.59 -38.73 -39.40
C GLU A 334 -26.18 -38.38 -40.83
N TYR A 335 -24.88 -38.19 -41.06
CA TYR A 335 -24.30 -37.92 -42.37
C TYR A 335 -24.58 -39.09 -43.33
N ASP A 336 -24.23 -40.31 -42.94
CA ASP A 336 -24.48 -41.52 -43.71
C ASP A 336 -25.98 -41.69 -44.01
N ALA A 337 -26.86 -41.42 -43.04
CA ALA A 337 -28.30 -41.50 -43.25
C ALA A 337 -28.80 -40.47 -44.27
N MET A 338 -28.26 -39.25 -44.26
CA MET A 338 -28.59 -38.20 -45.21
C MET A 338 -28.03 -38.47 -46.60
N GLU A 339 -26.80 -38.97 -46.69
CA GLU A 339 -26.19 -39.40 -47.94
C GLU A 339 -27.00 -40.52 -48.59
N ASN A 340 -27.39 -41.54 -47.82
CA ASN A 340 -28.26 -42.62 -48.30
C ASN A 340 -29.60 -42.10 -48.82
N LYS A 341 -30.23 -41.13 -48.13
CA LYS A 341 -31.46 -40.47 -48.61
C LYS A 341 -31.22 -39.72 -49.92
N LEU A 342 -30.11 -39.01 -50.06
CA LEU A 342 -29.75 -38.30 -51.28
C LEU A 342 -29.53 -39.26 -52.45
N ILE A 343 -28.79 -40.35 -52.24
CA ILE A 343 -28.58 -41.42 -53.23
C ILE A 343 -29.92 -42.00 -53.67
N TYR A 344 -30.80 -42.34 -52.73
CA TYR A 344 -32.13 -42.86 -53.03
C TYR A 344 -32.97 -41.87 -53.85
N LYS A 345 -32.94 -40.58 -53.52
CA LYS A 345 -33.64 -39.54 -54.27
C LYS A 345 -33.06 -39.33 -55.66
N ARG A 346 -31.73 -39.40 -55.83
CA ARG A 346 -31.09 -39.37 -57.15
C ARG A 346 -31.56 -40.55 -58.01
N LEU A 347 -31.56 -41.76 -57.46
CA LEU A 347 -32.08 -42.95 -58.16
C LEU A 347 -33.57 -42.81 -58.54
N GLN A 348 -34.40 -42.21 -57.69
CA GLN A 348 -35.80 -41.91 -58.04
C GLN A 348 -35.91 -40.91 -59.20
N ILE A 349 -35.10 -39.85 -59.19
CA ILE A 349 -35.05 -38.86 -60.27
C ILE A 349 -34.61 -39.52 -61.58
N ASP A 350 -33.59 -40.37 -61.53
CA ASP A 350 -33.10 -41.08 -62.71
C ASP A 350 -34.16 -42.01 -63.28
N LYS A 351 -34.89 -42.75 -62.44
CA LYS A 351 -36.05 -43.55 -62.88
C LYS A 351 -37.15 -42.71 -63.55
N LEU A 352 -37.48 -41.55 -62.98
CA LEU A 352 -38.46 -40.64 -63.58
C LEU A 352 -37.96 -40.08 -64.90
N ARG A 353 -36.65 -39.84 -65.03
CA ARG A 353 -36.00 -39.39 -66.26
C ARG A 353 -36.09 -40.45 -67.35
N GLU A 354 -35.82 -41.71 -67.02
CA GLU A 354 -35.97 -42.86 -67.92
C GLU A 354 -37.44 -43.04 -68.34
N GLN A 355 -38.39 -43.00 -67.40
CA GLN A 355 -39.82 -43.07 -67.70
C GLN A 355 -40.26 -41.94 -68.63
N ARG A 356 -39.82 -40.71 -68.37
CA ARG A 356 -40.09 -39.56 -69.25
C ARG A 356 -39.51 -39.79 -70.64
N GLN A 357 -38.28 -40.30 -70.75
CA GLN A 357 -37.67 -40.61 -72.04
C GLN A 357 -38.46 -41.68 -72.79
N PHE A 358 -38.88 -42.76 -72.10
CA PHE A 358 -39.72 -43.80 -72.69
C PHE A 358 -41.05 -43.27 -73.21
N LEU A 359 -41.79 -42.52 -72.38
CA LEU A 359 -43.07 -41.92 -72.78
C LEU A 359 -42.90 -40.92 -73.93
N SER A 360 -41.81 -40.15 -73.93
CA SER A 360 -41.50 -39.23 -75.04
C SER A 360 -41.26 -39.97 -76.35
N GLN A 361 -40.58 -41.12 -76.32
CA GLN A 361 -40.39 -41.97 -77.49
C GLN A 361 -41.71 -42.61 -77.95
N GLU A 362 -42.57 -43.00 -77.01
CA GLU A 362 -43.89 -43.55 -77.33
C GLU A 362 -44.81 -42.52 -77.97
N ILE A 363 -44.83 -41.28 -77.46
CA ILE A 363 -45.54 -40.15 -78.09
C ILE A 363 -45.00 -39.88 -79.49
N GLN A 364 -43.68 -39.92 -79.68
CA GLN A 364 -43.08 -39.77 -81.03
C GLN A 364 -43.57 -40.86 -81.98
N ARG A 365 -43.59 -42.13 -81.56
CA ARG A 365 -44.14 -43.23 -82.36
C ARG A 365 -45.62 -43.02 -82.70
N PHE A 366 -46.44 -42.59 -81.74
CA PHE A 366 -47.85 -42.30 -82.01
C PHE A 366 -48.04 -41.14 -82.99
N HIS A 367 -47.21 -40.10 -82.92
CA HIS A 367 -47.24 -39.02 -83.91
C HIS A 367 -46.83 -39.51 -85.30
N GLU A 368 -45.80 -40.35 -85.40
CA GLU A 368 -45.41 -40.99 -86.67
C GLU A 368 -46.54 -41.87 -87.23
N GLU A 369 -47.22 -42.66 -86.38
CA GLU A 369 -48.38 -43.47 -86.78
C GLU A 369 -49.58 -42.61 -87.21
N GLU A 370 -49.89 -41.53 -86.50
CA GLU A 370 -50.92 -40.57 -86.90
C GLU A 370 -50.60 -39.94 -88.25
N GLU A 371 -49.35 -39.54 -88.49
CA GLU A 371 -48.93 -38.99 -89.78
C GLU A 371 -49.09 -40.01 -90.90
N VAL A 372 -48.69 -41.26 -90.68
CA VAL A 372 -48.88 -42.36 -91.65
C VAL A 372 -50.37 -42.59 -91.92
N MET A 373 -51.23 -42.58 -90.89
CA MET A 373 -52.67 -42.73 -91.01
C MET A 373 -53.32 -41.55 -91.73
N ARG A 374 -52.91 -40.30 -91.44
CA ARG A 374 -53.35 -39.11 -92.18
C ARG A 374 -52.97 -39.20 -93.65
N LEU A 375 -51.73 -39.59 -93.97
CA LEU A 375 -51.27 -39.81 -95.35
C LEU A 375 -52.03 -40.96 -96.05
N ARG A 376 -52.54 -41.95 -95.30
CA ARG A 376 -53.37 -43.03 -95.83
C ARG A 376 -54.79 -42.55 -96.12
N ILE A 377 -55.41 -41.81 -95.20
CA ILE A 377 -56.73 -41.20 -95.40
C ILE A 377 -56.66 -40.23 -96.58
N GLU A 378 -55.62 -39.39 -96.67
CA GLU A 378 -55.45 -38.47 -97.79
C GLU A 378 -55.30 -39.22 -99.13
N ARG A 379 -54.62 -40.36 -99.14
CA ARG A 379 -54.56 -41.24 -100.33
C ARG A 379 -55.92 -41.84 -100.67
N GLU A 380 -56.66 -42.34 -99.70
CA GLU A 380 -58.01 -42.87 -99.90
C GLU A 380 -59.02 -41.79 -100.31
N GLU A 381 -58.89 -40.57 -99.81
CA GLU A 381 -59.70 -39.42 -100.21
C GLU A 381 -59.37 -39.00 -101.64
N LYS A 382 -58.08 -38.93 -102.02
CA LYS A 382 -57.66 -38.70 -103.40
C LYS A 382 -58.13 -39.81 -104.35
N GLU A 383 -58.12 -41.07 -103.91
CA GLU A 383 -58.66 -42.19 -104.70
C GLU A 383 -60.18 -42.12 -104.84
N LYS A 384 -60.91 -41.79 -103.76
CA LYS A 384 -62.37 -41.55 -103.80
C LYS A 384 -62.72 -40.34 -104.66
N GLU A 385 -61.91 -39.28 -104.64
CA GLU A 385 -62.10 -38.11 -105.48
C GLU A 385 -61.83 -38.45 -106.96
N LEU A 386 -60.79 -39.24 -107.26
CA LEU A 386 -60.57 -39.80 -108.59
C LEU A 386 -61.72 -40.70 -109.06
N GLN A 387 -62.31 -41.51 -108.16
CA GLN A 387 -63.49 -42.33 -108.47
C GLN A 387 -64.72 -41.46 -108.74
N ARG A 388 -64.96 -40.41 -107.93
CA ARG A 388 -66.06 -39.46 -108.16
C ARG A 388 -65.89 -38.68 -109.46
N VAL A 389 -64.66 -38.33 -109.86
CA VAL A 389 -64.39 -37.70 -111.16
C VAL A 389 -64.69 -38.68 -112.30
N ARG A 390 -64.29 -39.95 -112.21
CA ARG A 390 -64.66 -40.98 -113.21
C ARG A 390 -66.18 -41.22 -113.28
N GLU A 391 -66.85 -41.28 -112.14
CA GLU A 391 -68.32 -41.44 -112.08
C GLU A 391 -69.05 -40.19 -112.59
N ALA A 392 -68.50 -38.98 -112.37
CA ALA A 392 -69.03 -37.73 -112.92
C ALA A 392 -68.83 -37.62 -114.44
N GLU A 393 -67.70 -38.11 -114.97
CA GLU A 393 -67.47 -38.25 -116.42
C GLU A 393 -68.46 -39.26 -117.05
N GLU A 394 -68.74 -40.38 -116.37
CA GLU A 394 -69.75 -41.36 -116.82
C GLU A 394 -71.20 -40.84 -116.72
N LEU A 395 -71.53 -40.00 -115.73
CA LEU A 395 -72.85 -39.39 -115.55
C LEU A 395 -73.07 -38.20 -116.49
N ALA A 396 -72.03 -37.43 -116.83
CA ALA A 396 -72.07 -36.38 -117.85
C ALA A 396 -72.32 -36.95 -119.26
N ALA A 397 -71.77 -38.14 -119.56
CA ALA A 397 -72.07 -38.87 -120.79
C ALA A 397 -73.53 -39.39 -120.87
N LYS A 398 -74.20 -39.59 -119.72
CA LYS A 398 -75.58 -40.10 -119.63
C LYS A 398 -76.67 -39.01 -119.58
N GLN A 399 -76.33 -37.74 -119.28
CA GLN A 399 -77.30 -36.64 -119.16
C GLN A 399 -77.67 -35.89 -120.46
N MET A 400 -77.00 -36.16 -121.59
CA MET A 400 -77.40 -35.62 -122.91
C MET A 400 -78.65 -36.30 -123.51
N ASN A 401 -79.16 -37.39 -122.93
CA ASN A 401 -80.26 -38.19 -123.47
C ASN A 401 -81.36 -38.48 -122.44
N LYS A 402 -82.28 -37.53 -122.19
CA LYS A 402 -83.72 -37.69 -121.81
C LYS A 402 -84.29 -36.39 -121.21
N LYS A 403 -84.93 -35.55 -122.03
CA LYS A 403 -86.40 -35.31 -122.10
C LYS A 403 -87.04 -34.76 -120.80
N LYS A 404 -87.58 -33.53 -120.84
CA LYS A 404 -89.02 -33.22 -121.07
C LYS A 404 -89.97 -33.95 -120.09
N GLY A 405 -90.61 -33.19 -119.18
CA GLY A 405 -91.92 -33.57 -118.63
C GLY A 405 -92.21 -33.18 -117.16
N GLN A 406 -93.05 -32.14 -117.00
CA GLN A 406 -94.14 -31.94 -116.00
C GLN A 406 -93.83 -31.99 -114.49
N LYS A 407 -93.95 -30.86 -113.77
CA LYS A 407 -95.15 -30.30 -113.07
C LYS A 407 -95.62 -31.09 -111.83
N GLY A 408 -95.51 -30.46 -110.65
CA GLY A 408 -96.56 -30.58 -109.61
C GLY A 408 -96.15 -30.54 -108.12
N LYS A 409 -96.57 -29.46 -107.43
CA LYS A 409 -97.04 -29.33 -106.02
C LYS A 409 -96.05 -29.29 -104.81
N LYS A 410 -95.96 -28.04 -104.27
CA LYS A 410 -96.31 -27.58 -102.90
C LYS A 410 -95.57 -28.11 -101.64
N THR A 411 -94.69 -27.24 -101.07
CA THR A 411 -94.63 -26.65 -99.67
C THR A 411 -94.78 -27.53 -98.41
N PRO A 412 -94.37 -27.07 -97.18
CA PRO A 412 -93.32 -26.09 -96.75
C PRO A 412 -92.55 -26.43 -95.43
N LYS A 413 -91.54 -25.59 -95.06
CA LYS A 413 -91.02 -25.24 -93.69
C LYS A 413 -90.39 -26.39 -92.84
N ASN A 414 -89.28 -26.23 -92.10
CA ASN A 414 -88.95 -25.15 -91.17
C ASN A 414 -87.48 -25.28 -90.63
N THR A 415 -86.81 -24.12 -90.42
CA THR A 415 -85.90 -23.71 -89.30
C THR A 415 -84.70 -24.58 -88.86
N LYS A 416 -83.46 -24.05 -88.89
CA LYS A 416 -82.73 -23.21 -87.85
C LYS A 416 -82.46 -24.00 -86.54
N THR A 417 -81.38 -23.92 -85.75
CA THR A 417 -80.16 -23.08 -85.58
C THR A 417 -79.44 -23.61 -84.31
N ASN A 418 -78.13 -23.35 -84.18
CA ASN A 418 -77.34 -23.12 -82.94
C ASN A 418 -77.27 -24.27 -81.91
N LYS A 419 -76.11 -24.64 -81.35
CA LYS A 419 -75.11 -23.80 -80.68
C LYS A 419 -73.79 -24.57 -80.55
#